data_AF-A0A317ZA96-F1
#
_entry.id   AF-A0A317ZA96-F1
#
_cell.length_a   1.000
_cell.length_b   1.000
_cell.length_c   1.000
_cell.angle_alpha   90.00
_cell.angle_beta   90.00
_cell.angle_gamma   90.00
#
_symmetry.space_group_name_H-M   'P 1'
#
loop_
_entity.id
_entity.type
_entity.pdbx_description
1 polymer ?
#
loop_
_entity_poly.entity_id
_entity_poly.type
_entity_poly.pdbx_seq_one_letter_code
_entity_poly.pdbx_strand_id
1 'polypeptide(L)' 'MFQEIWPLLSVAIAIIVLLILIMKLQLNTFVALVITAMVTGILLGMPFDKIVATIETGMGGTLGHIALIFGLGAMLGK' A
#
# COMPACT_ATOMS: atom_id res chain seq x y z
N MET A 1 0.51 27.82 -3.21
CA MET A 1 -0.85 27.33 -2.89
C MET A 1 -1.36 26.27 -3.88
N PHE A 2 -1.30 26.48 -5.20
CA PHE A 2 -1.77 25.48 -6.18
C PHE A 2 -0.96 24.18 -6.28
N GLN A 3 0.29 24.16 -5.81
CA GLN A 3 1.14 22.94 -5.85
C GLN A 3 0.85 21.93 -4.72
N GLU A 4 0.19 22.34 -3.63
CA GLU A 4 -0.22 21.46 -2.52
C GLU A 4 -1.50 20.66 -2.84
N ILE A 5 -2.33 21.16 -3.75
CA ILE A 5 -3.64 20.57 -4.09
C ILE A 5 -3.46 19.30 -4.93
N TRP A 6 -2.43 19.26 -5.78
CA TRP A 6 -2.14 18.12 -6.65
C TRP A 6 -1.87 16.82 -5.89
N PRO A 7 -0.97 16.78 -4.89
CA PRO A 7 -0.76 15.57 -4.09
C PRO A 7 -2.00 15.20 -3.28
N LEU A 8 -2.74 16.16 -2.70
CA LEU A 8 -3.98 15.87 -1.98
C LEU A 8 -5.02 15.17 -2.86
N LEU A 9 -5.21 15.66 -4.09
CA LEU A 9 -6.17 15.09 -5.03
C LEU A 9 -5.75 13.66 -5.46
N SER A 10 -4.46 13.45 -5.69
CA SER A 10 -3.94 12.13 -6.04
C SER A 10 -4.14 11.11 -4.90
N VAL A 11 -3.95 11.52 -3.64
CA VAL A 11 -4.21 10.68 -2.47
C VAL A 11 -5.70 10.41 -2.29
N ALA A 12 -6.57 11.40 -2.50
CA ALA A 12 -8.01 11.21 -2.45
C ALA A 12 -8.48 10.16 -3.49
N ILE A 13 -7.96 10.23 -4.71
CA ILE A 13 -8.21 9.23 -5.76
C ILE A 13 -7.68 7.85 -5.35
N ALA A 14 -6.47 7.77 -4.79
CA ALA A 14 -5.88 6.53 -4.32
C ALA A 14 -6.75 5.85 -3.24
N ILE A 15 -7.27 6.61 -2.28
CA ILE A 15 -8.17 6.09 -1.23
C ILE A 15 -9.45 5.53 -1.85
N ILE A 16 -10.05 6.24 -2.81
CA ILE A 16 -11.25 5.76 -3.51
C ILE A 16 -10.97 4.45 -4.24
N VAL A 17 -9.85 4.35 -4.97
CA VAL A 17 -9.42 3.13 -5.65
C VAL A 17 -9.25 1.97 -4.68
N LEU A 18 -8.59 2.20 -3.54
CA LEU A 18 -8.39 1.19 -2.50
C LEU A 18 -9.72 0.69 -1.93
N LEU A 19 -10.62 1.62 -1.58
CA LEU A 19 -11.94 1.28 -1.06
C LEU A 19 -12.76 0.48 -2.07
N ILE A 20 -12.72 0.85 -3.36
CA ILE A 20 -13.40 0.10 -4.42
C ILE A 20 -12.83 -1.31 -4.55
N LEU A 21 -11.50 -1.47 -4.53
CA LEU A 21 -10.86 -2.79 -4.63
C LEU A 21 -11.24 -3.71 -3.46
N ILE A 22 -11.30 -3.18 -2.24
CA ILE A 22 -11.65 -3.98 -1.07
C ILE A 22 -13.16 -4.26 -1.02
N MET A 23 -14.00 -3.23 -1.20
CA MET A 23 -15.44 -3.36 -1.00
C MET A 23 -16.15 -4.02 -2.17
N LYS A 24 -15.79 -3.68 -3.41
CA LYS A 24 -16.47 -4.17 -4.62
C LYS A 24 -15.83 -5.44 -5.16
N LEU A 25 -14.50 -5.49 -5.15
CA LEU A 25 -13.73 -6.59 -5.74
C LEU A 25 -13.35 -7.67 -4.71
N GLN A 26 -13.67 -7.47 -3.43
CA GLN A 26 -13.40 -8.37 -2.31
C GLN A 26 -11.95 -8.91 -2.30
N LEU A 27 -11.00 -8.08 -2.73
CA LEU A 27 -9.59 -8.44 -2.66
C LEU A 27 -9.12 -8.40 -1.20
N ASN A 28 -8.19 -9.29 -0.86
CA ASN A 28 -7.46 -9.20 0.39
C ASN A 28 -6.78 -7.82 0.48
N THR A 29 -6.86 -7.19 1.65
CA THR A 29 -6.27 -5.88 1.96
C THR A 29 -4.83 -5.75 1.47
N PHE A 30 -4.03 -6.81 1.57
CA PHE A 30 -2.64 -6.81 1.08
C PHE A 30 -2.54 -6.59 -0.42
N VAL A 31 -3.32 -7.35 -1.20
CA VAL A 31 -3.34 -7.26 -2.66
C VAL A 31 -3.90 -5.91 -3.10
N ALA A 32 -4.95 -5.43 -2.42
CA ALA A 32 -5.53 -4.13 -2.69
C ALA A 32 -4.54 -2.98 -2.44
N LEU A 33 -3.74 -3.06 -1.38
CA LEU A 33 -2.68 -2.08 -1.08
C LEU A 33 -1.60 -2.04 -2.16
N VAL A 34 -1.12 -3.20 -2.63
CA VAL A 34 -0.10 -3.26 -3.70
C VAL A 34 -0.61 -2.61 -4.98
N ILE A 35 -1.81 -2.99 -5.42
CA ILE A 35 -2.38 -2.46 -6.65
C ILE A 35 -2.60 -0.95 -6.53
N THR A 36 -3.15 -0.50 -5.40
CA THR A 36 -3.36 0.93 -5.16
C THR A 36 -2.04 1.69 -5.13
N ALA A 37 -1.00 1.16 -4.48
CA ALA A 37 0.31 1.80 -4.43
C ALA A 37 0.97 1.89 -5.81
N MET A 38 0.83 0.86 -6.66
CA MET A 38 1.27 0.91 -8.06
C MET A 38 0.51 1.97 -8.85
N VAL A 39 -0.83 1.99 -8.78
CA VAL A 39 -1.67 2.99 -9.46
C VAL A 39 -1.31 4.40 -9.01
N THR A 40 -1.11 4.60 -7.71
CA THR A 40 -0.74 5.90 -7.13
C THR A 40 0.65 6.32 -7.59
N GLY A 41 1.63 5.43 -7.57
CA GLY A 41 2.99 5.71 -8.05
C GLY A 41 3.02 6.15 -9.51
N ILE A 42 2.20 5.51 -10.36
CA ILE A 42 2.04 5.88 -11.77
C ILE A 42 1.37 7.26 -11.90
N LEU A 43 0.31 7.53 -11.12
CA LEU A 43 -0.38 8.83 -11.12
C LEU A 43 0.53 9.98 -10.65
N LEU A 44 1.46 9.71 -9.74
CA LEU A 44 2.46 10.68 -9.27
C LEU A 44 3.65 10.83 -10.24
N GLY A 45 3.72 10.04 -11.32
CA GLY A 45 4.82 10.09 -12.29
C GLY A 45 6.15 9.56 -11.75
N MET A 46 6.10 8.66 -10.76
CA MET A 46 7.31 8.06 -10.19
C MET A 46 7.93 7.06 -11.17
N PRO A 47 9.27 6.98 -11.30
CA PRO A 47 9.91 5.95 -12.11
C PRO A 47 9.62 4.55 -11.51
N PHE A 48 9.42 3.56 -12.38
CA PHE A 48 9.01 2.20 -12.00
C PHE A 48 9.90 1.58 -10.92
N ASP A 49 11.22 1.73 -11.01
CA ASP A 49 12.16 1.22 -10.01
C ASP A 49 11.90 1.78 -8.61
N LYS A 50 11.54 3.07 -8.52
CA LYS A 50 11.20 3.71 -7.25
C LYS A 50 9.83 3.30 -6.74
N ILE A 51 8.86 3.04 -7.62
CA ILE A 51 7.54 2.54 -7.23
C ILE A 51 7.70 1.18 -6.54
N VAL A 52 8.41 0.24 -7.17
CA VAL A 52 8.65 -1.10 -6.62
C VAL A 52 9.40 -1.00 -5.30
N ALA A 53 10.49 -0.24 -5.24
CA ALA A 53 11.26 -0.07 -4.01
C ALA A 53 10.44 0.56 -2.87
N THR A 54 9.53 1.50 -3.18
CA THR A 54 8.65 2.13 -2.18
C THR A 54 7.62 1.14 -1.65
N ILE A 55 7.05 0.31 -2.53
CA ILE A 55 6.11 -0.76 -2.14
C ILE A 55 6.82 -1.80 -1.26
N GLU A 56 8.01 -2.25 -1.66
CA GLU A 56 8.80 -3.21 -0.90
C GLU A 56 9.22 -2.66 0.46
N THR A 57 9.62 -1.39 0.53
CA THR A 57 10.00 -0.76 1.80
C THR A 57 8.80 -0.60 2.71
N GLY A 58 7.67 -0.11 2.18
CA GLY A 58 6.44 0.11 2.95
C GLY A 58 5.81 -1.20 3.44
N MET A 59 5.54 -2.14 2.52
CA MET A 59 4.99 -3.45 2.88
C MET A 59 5.98 -4.33 3.63
N GLY A 60 7.27 -4.29 3.30
CA GLY A 60 8.30 -5.07 3.99
C GLY A 60 8.45 -4.65 5.45
N GLY A 61 8.32 -3.35 5.75
CA GLY A 61 8.27 -2.86 7.13
C GLY A 61 7.06 -3.39 7.91
N THR A 62 5.87 -3.36 7.31
CA THR A 62 4.64 -3.85 7.97
C THR A 62 4.65 -5.37 8.10
N LEU A 63 5.03 -6.09 7.04
CA LEU A 63 5.18 -7.55 7.05
C LEU A 63 6.28 -8.01 7.99
N GLY A 64 7.40 -7.30 8.10
CA GLY A 64 8.48 -7.64 9.02
C GLY A 64 8.02 -7.56 10.48
N HIS A 65 7.32 -6.49 10.85
CA HIS A 65 6.76 -6.35 12.20
C HIS A 65 5.72 -7.44 12.50
N ILE A 66 4.80 -7.67 11.56
CA ILE A 66 3.79 -8.72 11.68
C ILE A 66 4.45 -10.10 11.73
N ALA A 67 5.45 -10.38 10.90
CA ALA A 67 6.15 -11.67 10.87
C ALA A 67 6.87 -11.97 12.18
N LEU A 68 7.42 -10.96 12.86
CA LEU A 68 7.99 -11.14 14.20
C LEU A 68 6.92 -11.51 15.23
N ILE A 69 5.78 -10.80 15.23
CA ILE A 69 4.66 -11.10 16.15
C ILE A 69 4.09 -12.49 15.87
N PHE A 70 3.84 -12.83 14.60
CA PHE A 70 3.35 -14.14 14.20
C PHE A 70 4.38 -15.24 14.48
N GLY A 71 5.68 -14.98 14.27
CA GLY A 71 6.77 -15.92 14.55
C GLY A 71 6.91 -16.22 16.05
N LEU A 72 6.95 -15.20 16.90
CA LEU A 72 6.93 -15.35 18.35
C LEU A 72 5.63 -16.00 18.83
N GLY A 73 4.48 -15.58 18.28
CA GLY A 73 3.17 -16.15 18.60
C GLY A 73 3.06 -17.64 18.21
N ALA A 74 3.70 -18.06 17.12
CA ALA A 74 3.78 -19.47 16.74
C ALA A 74 4.70 -20.28 17.67
N MET A 75 5.79 -19.68 18.17
CA MET A 75 6.70 -20.29 19.15
C MET A 75 6.12 -20.36 20.57
N LEU A 76 5.25 -19.43 20.95
CA LEU A 76 4.63 -19.33 22.28
C LEU A 76 3.20 -19.91 22.35
N GLY A 77 2.58 -20.17 21.19
CA GLY A 77 1.19 -20.64 21.06
C GLY A 77 0.98 -22.11 21.44
N LYS A 78 2.08 -22.83 21.73
CA LYS A 78 2.24 -24.03 22.57
C LYS A 78 3.70 -24.48 22.47
#